data_AF-A0A143WUE5-F1
#
_entry.id   AF-A0A143WUE5-F1
#
_cell.length_a   1.000
_cell.length_b   1.000
_cell.length_c   1.000
_cell.angle_alpha   90.00
_cell.angle_beta   90.00
_cell.angle_gamma   90.00
#
_symmetry.space_group_name_H-M   'P 1'
#
loop_
_entity.id
_entity.type
_entity.pdbx_description
1 polymer ?
#
loop_
_entity_poly.entity_id
_entity_poly.type
_entity_poly.pdbx_seq_one_letter_code
_entity_poly.pdbx_strand_id
1 'polypeptide(L)'
;MILITDAAQEYLANLLLNQGKGTQIRGFIINPGTPHAECGVSYCPPDAVAVTDIACKFEKFSLYVDELSAPYLQDAEIDFVTDKLGSQLTFKAPNANMCKVSDEAPLIERVEYLLQSQINPKLSSHGGQVNLIEITEDLAILQFSGGCNGCAMVSYTLKEGIEKELLKNFPELKGVRDLTEHQRSESSYY
;
A
#
# COMPACT_ATOMS: atom_id res chain seq x y z
N MET A 1 1.23 -11.03 -16.01
CA MET A 1 2.35 -10.56 -16.86
C MET A 1 2.27 -9.04 -16.98
N ILE A 2 3.38 -8.29 -16.95
CA ILE A 2 3.32 -6.82 -17.15
C ILE A 2 3.19 -6.51 -18.63
N LEU A 3 2.26 -5.63 -18.99
CA LEU A 3 2.03 -5.16 -20.36
C LEU A 3 2.48 -3.70 -20.48
N ILE A 4 3.17 -3.38 -21.56
CA ILE A 4 3.53 -2.00 -21.91
C ILE A 4 3.08 -1.76 -23.34
N THR A 5 2.17 -0.81 -23.54
CA THR A 5 1.66 -0.48 -24.88
C THR A 5 2.78 0.08 -25.75
N ASP A 6 2.65 -0.07 -27.07
CA ASP A 6 3.68 0.42 -28.00
C ASP A 6 3.95 1.91 -27.81
N ALA A 7 2.89 2.72 -27.63
CA ALA A 7 2.99 4.15 -27.35
C ALA A 7 3.80 4.44 -26.08
N ALA A 8 3.56 3.70 -24.99
CA ALA A 8 4.33 3.81 -23.76
C ALA A 8 5.79 3.37 -23.96
N GLN A 9 6.02 2.32 -24.76
CA GLN A 9 7.38 1.88 -25.06
C GLN A 9 8.17 2.94 -25.82
N GLU A 10 7.56 3.62 -26.81
CA GLU A 10 8.21 4.70 -27.55
C GLU A 10 8.53 5.88 -26.64
N TYR A 11 7.58 6.27 -25.79
CA TYR A 11 7.76 7.37 -24.85
C TYR A 11 8.91 7.10 -23.87
N LEU A 12 8.91 5.93 -23.22
CA LEU A 12 9.95 5.55 -22.27
C LEU A 12 11.31 5.39 -22.95
N ALA A 13 11.37 4.80 -24.15
CA ALA A 13 12.60 4.70 -24.92
C ALA A 13 13.19 6.07 -25.26
N ASN A 14 12.34 7.04 -25.63
CA ASN A 14 12.77 8.42 -25.88
C ASN A 14 13.31 9.10 -24.62
N LEU A 15 12.71 8.84 -23.46
CA LEU A 15 13.24 9.35 -22.18
C LEU A 15 14.63 8.78 -21.87
N LEU A 16 14.87 7.50 -22.18
CA LEU A 16 16.16 6.84 -21.96
C LEU A 16 17.29 7.39 -22.85
N LEU A 17 17.00 7.96 -24.02
CA LEU A 17 18.01 8.56 -24.90
C LEU A 17 18.77 9.73 -24.23
N ASN A 18 18.12 10.40 -23.27
CA ASN A 18 18.70 11.50 -22.52
C ASN A 18 19.42 11.04 -21.24
N GLN A 19 19.47 9.73 -20.97
CA GLN A 19 20.09 9.16 -19.77
C GLN A 19 21.46 8.55 -20.07
N GLY A 20 22.19 8.19 -19.00
CA GLY A 20 23.49 7.53 -19.10
C GLY A 20 23.41 6.20 -19.87
N LYS A 21 24.52 5.81 -20.51
CA LYS A 21 24.60 4.55 -21.28
C LYS A 21 24.20 3.36 -20.42
N GLY A 22 23.29 2.53 -20.94
CA GLY A 22 22.84 1.31 -20.27
C GLY A 22 21.72 1.52 -19.25
N THR A 23 21.22 2.75 -19.04
CA THR A 23 20.06 3.02 -18.19
C THR A 23 18.81 2.37 -18.78
N GLN A 24 18.03 1.72 -17.91
CA GLN A 24 16.79 1.04 -18.21
C GLN A 24 15.66 1.61 -17.34
N ILE A 25 14.48 0.98 -17.33
CA ILE A 25 13.35 1.41 -16.49
C ILE A 25 13.18 0.41 -15.35
N ARG A 26 12.87 0.92 -14.15
CA ARG A 26 12.41 0.11 -13.01
C ARG A 26 10.95 0.43 -12.70
N GLY A 27 10.11 -0.58 -12.65
CA GLY A 27 8.75 -0.50 -12.12
C GLY A 27 8.75 -0.85 -10.64
N PHE A 28 8.06 -0.06 -9.83
CA PHE A 28 7.97 -0.29 -8.38
C PHE A 28 6.56 0.03 -7.89
N ILE A 29 6.25 -0.47 -6.71
CA ILE A 29 5.03 -0.15 -5.98
C ILE A 29 5.41 0.39 -4.59
N ILE A 30 4.76 1.47 -4.18
CA ILE A 30 4.86 2.05 -2.84
C ILE A 30 3.66 1.54 -2.05
N ASN A 31 3.87 1.16 -0.79
CA ASN A 31 2.84 0.62 0.10
C ASN A 31 2.03 -0.56 -0.51
N PRO A 32 2.71 -1.59 -1.08
CA PRO A 32 2.04 -2.70 -1.75
C PRO A 32 0.99 -3.39 -0.88
N GLY A 33 -0.12 -3.77 -1.50
CA GLY A 33 -1.24 -4.42 -0.85
C GLY A 33 -2.21 -3.45 -0.17
N THR A 34 -1.78 -2.26 0.24
CA THR A 34 -2.61 -1.29 0.99
C THR A 34 -3.59 -0.54 0.08
N PRO A 35 -4.64 0.12 0.61
CA PRO A 35 -5.47 1.02 -0.18
C PRO A 35 -4.72 2.23 -0.75
N HIS A 36 -3.54 2.54 -0.19
CA HIS A 36 -2.66 3.62 -0.60
C HIS A 36 -1.54 3.13 -1.53
N ALA A 37 -1.69 1.94 -2.13
CA ALA A 37 -0.67 1.42 -2.99
C ALA A 37 -0.55 2.28 -4.27
N GLU A 38 0.66 2.73 -4.57
CA GLU A 38 0.95 3.59 -5.70
C GLU A 38 1.99 2.94 -6.59
N CYS A 39 1.73 2.88 -7.89
CA CYS A 39 2.66 2.32 -8.86
C CYS A 39 3.44 3.43 -9.55
N GLY A 40 4.74 3.21 -9.71
CA GLY A 40 5.64 4.19 -10.31
C GLY A 40 6.68 3.55 -11.20
N VAL A 41 7.27 4.37 -12.06
CA VAL A 41 8.45 4.01 -12.85
C VAL A 41 9.59 4.96 -12.54
N SER A 42 10.81 4.45 -12.54
CA SER A 42 12.04 5.22 -12.33
C SER A 42 13.13 4.77 -13.29
N TYR A 43 14.18 5.57 -13.43
CA TYR A 43 15.37 5.18 -14.18
C TYR A 43 16.21 4.19 -13.36
N CYS A 44 16.64 3.12 -14.02
CA CYS A 44 17.47 2.08 -13.43
C CYS A 44 18.82 2.03 -14.16
N PRO A 45 19.85 2.72 -13.66
CA PRO A 45 21.19 2.59 -14.21
C PRO A 45 21.74 1.16 -13.94
N PRO A 46 22.74 0.70 -14.71
CA PRO A 46 23.19 -0.70 -14.66
C PRO A 46 23.79 -1.13 -13.31
N ASP A 47 24.28 -0.18 -12.52
CA ASP A 47 24.81 -0.38 -11.17
C ASP A 47 23.70 -0.49 -10.10
N ALA A 48 22.48 -0.03 -10.40
CA ALA A 48 21.33 -0.11 -9.49
C ALA A 48 20.52 -1.41 -9.64
N VAL A 49 20.82 -2.24 -10.63
CA VAL A 49 20.14 -3.53 -10.87
C VAL A 49 20.58 -4.54 -9.82
N ALA A 50 19.64 -5.04 -9.03
CA ALA A 50 19.91 -6.07 -8.03
C ALA A 50 19.88 -7.47 -8.67
N VAL A 51 20.58 -8.43 -8.05
CA VAL A 51 20.58 -9.84 -8.52
C VAL A 51 19.19 -10.49 -8.38
N THR A 52 18.40 -10.01 -7.43
CA THR A 52 17.03 -10.42 -7.16
C THR A 52 16.01 -9.74 -8.07
N ASP A 53 16.42 -8.80 -8.92
CA ASP A 53 15.49 -8.12 -9.82
C ASP A 53 15.02 -9.06 -10.94
N ILE A 54 13.73 -9.02 -11.20
CA ILE A 54 13.10 -9.70 -12.32
C ILE A 54 13.16 -8.79 -13.53
N ALA A 55 13.86 -9.23 -14.57
CA ALA A 55 14.00 -8.49 -15.82
C ALA A 55 12.90 -8.90 -16.83
N CYS A 56 11.97 -7.99 -17.10
CA CYS A 56 11.00 -8.12 -18.19
C CYS A 56 11.56 -7.44 -19.45
N LYS A 57 11.88 -8.24 -20.48
CA LYS A 57 12.45 -7.73 -21.73
C LYS A 57 11.35 -7.28 -22.69
N PHE A 58 11.46 -6.04 -23.17
CA PHE A 58 10.62 -5.48 -24.24
C PHE A 58 11.49 -5.15 -25.46
N GLU A 59 10.88 -4.69 -26.56
CA GLU A 59 11.60 -4.46 -27.82
C GLU A 59 12.67 -3.37 -27.70
N LYS A 60 12.37 -2.29 -26.97
CA LYS A 60 13.23 -1.09 -26.90
C LYS A 60 14.05 -0.98 -25.60
N PHE A 61 13.60 -1.58 -24.51
CA PHE A 61 14.27 -1.54 -23.19
C PHE A 61 13.88 -2.74 -22.33
N SER A 62 14.52 -2.90 -21.18
CA SER A 62 14.11 -3.86 -20.15
C SER A 62 13.47 -3.15 -18.97
N LEU A 63 12.36 -3.67 -18.48
CA LEU A 63 11.76 -3.24 -17.21
C LEU A 63 12.28 -4.15 -16.10
N TYR A 64 12.91 -3.57 -15.09
CA TYR A 64 13.29 -4.28 -13.88
C TYR A 64 12.22 -4.08 -12.81
N VAL A 65 11.92 -5.14 -12.08
CA VAL A 65 10.99 -5.13 -10.94
C VAL A 65 11.64 -5.92 -9.83
N ASP A 66 11.65 -5.39 -8.60
CA ASP A 66 12.17 -6.13 -7.46
C ASP A 66 11.24 -7.31 -7.11
N GLU A 67 11.80 -8.34 -6.48
CA GLU A 67 11.08 -9.56 -6.12
C GLU A 67 9.86 -9.31 -5.22
N LEU A 68 9.89 -8.28 -4.37
CA LEU A 68 8.79 -7.94 -3.45
C LEU A 68 7.64 -7.24 -4.20
N SER A 69 7.93 -6.42 -5.21
CA SER A 69 6.94 -5.73 -6.03
C SER A 69 6.29 -6.64 -7.08
N ALA A 70 7.00 -7.68 -7.55
CA ALA A 70 6.55 -8.51 -8.66
C ALA A 70 5.16 -9.17 -8.49
N PRO A 71 4.77 -9.68 -7.30
CA PRO A 71 3.42 -10.22 -7.08
C PRO A 71 2.31 -9.17 -7.24
N TYR A 72 2.57 -7.93 -6.87
CA TYR A 72 1.59 -6.83 -6.90
C TYR A 72 1.50 -6.19 -8.30
N LEU A 73 2.60 -6.21 -9.06
CA LEU A 73 2.64 -5.76 -10.44
C LEU A 73 2.22 -6.85 -11.44
N GLN A 74 1.73 -7.99 -10.95
CA GLN A 74 1.11 -8.98 -11.82
C GLN A 74 -0.07 -8.36 -12.57
N ASP A 75 -0.10 -8.52 -13.89
CA ASP A 75 -1.17 -8.01 -14.78
C ASP A 75 -1.27 -6.48 -14.80
N ALA A 76 -0.17 -5.82 -14.40
CA ALA A 76 -0.05 -4.38 -14.54
C ALA A 76 0.14 -3.96 -16.00
N GLU A 77 -0.35 -2.78 -16.33
CA GLU A 77 -0.35 -2.18 -17.66
C GLU A 77 0.22 -0.76 -17.57
N ILE A 78 1.24 -0.49 -18.40
CA ILE A 78 1.78 0.85 -18.61
C ILE A 78 1.30 1.33 -19.99
N ASP A 79 0.58 2.45 -20.00
CA ASP A 79 0.05 3.06 -21.20
C ASP A 79 0.40 4.55 -21.28
N PHE A 80 0.45 5.09 -22.50
CA PHE A 80 0.72 6.48 -22.75
C PHE A 80 -0.38 7.07 -23.63
N VAL A 81 -1.24 7.87 -23.00
CA VAL A 81 -2.37 8.51 -23.68
C VAL A 81 -2.01 9.95 -24.01
N THR A 82 -2.20 10.34 -25.25
CA THR A 82 -2.08 11.73 -25.70
C THR A 82 -3.46 12.24 -26.12
N ASP A 83 -3.93 13.30 -25.47
CA ASP A 83 -5.19 13.97 -25.80
C ASP A 83 -4.96 15.49 -25.92
N LYS A 84 -6.02 16.25 -26.21
CA LYS A 84 -5.99 17.70 -26.44
C LYS A 84 -5.49 18.52 -25.25
N LEU A 85 -5.50 17.95 -24.05
CA LEU A 85 -5.05 18.60 -22.82
C LEU A 85 -3.58 18.29 -22.46
N GLY A 86 -2.94 17.34 -23.15
CA GLY A 86 -1.57 16.94 -22.89
C GLY A 86 -1.34 15.44 -23.09
N SER A 87 -0.15 15.00 -22.74
CA SER A 87 0.23 13.60 -22.77
C SER A 87 0.47 13.09 -21.34
N GLN A 88 -0.07 11.91 -21.02
CA GLN A 88 0.05 11.30 -19.70
C GLN A 88 0.46 9.84 -19.80
N LEU A 89 1.54 9.50 -19.10
CA LEU A 89 1.90 8.12 -18.82
C LEU A 89 1.04 7.62 -17.66
N THR A 90 0.36 6.49 -17.85
CA THR A 90 -0.48 5.85 -16.85
C THR A 90 0.13 4.48 -16.52
N PHE A 91 0.27 4.20 -15.23
CA PHE A 91 0.68 2.88 -14.74
C PHE A 91 -0.45 2.30 -13.90
N LYS A 92 -1.18 1.33 -14.45
CA LYS A 92 -2.26 0.63 -13.77
C LYS A 92 -1.75 -0.71 -13.29
N ALA A 93 -1.92 -1.02 -12.02
CA ALA A 93 -1.67 -2.36 -11.50
C ALA A 93 -2.94 -2.83 -10.80
N PRO A 94 -3.76 -3.70 -11.43
CA PRO A 94 -5.01 -4.16 -10.84
C PRO A 94 -4.77 -4.93 -9.53
N ASN A 95 -3.59 -5.51 -9.40
CA ASN A 95 -3.15 -6.27 -8.23
C ASN A 95 -2.32 -5.44 -7.24
N ALA A 96 -2.14 -4.13 -7.45
CA ALA A 96 -1.40 -3.26 -6.53
C ALA A 96 -1.99 -3.28 -5.12
N ASN A 97 -3.33 -3.28 -5.07
CA ASN A 97 -4.11 -3.31 -3.84
C ASN A 97 -4.54 -4.75 -3.51
N MET A 98 -4.18 -5.74 -4.35
CA MET A 98 -4.49 -7.13 -4.05
C MET A 98 -3.57 -7.62 -2.96
N CYS A 99 -4.23 -8.04 -1.89
CA CYS A 99 -3.63 -8.53 -0.68
C CYS A 99 -2.90 -9.84 -0.94
N LYS A 100 -1.57 -9.81 -0.86
CA LYS A 100 -0.77 -10.96 -0.45
C LYS A 100 0.14 -10.52 0.68
N VAL A 101 -0.44 -10.07 1.79
CA VAL A 101 0.31 -10.30 3.04
C VAL A 101 0.38 -11.81 3.14
N SER A 102 1.55 -12.40 2.89
CA SER A 102 1.75 -13.85 3.03
C SER A 102 1.26 -14.23 4.43
N ASP A 103 0.63 -15.39 4.59
CA ASP A 103 0.30 -15.92 5.92
C ASP A 103 1.55 -16.06 6.81
N GLU A 104 2.74 -16.03 6.20
CA GLU A 104 4.07 -16.08 6.82
C GLU A 104 4.63 -14.71 7.24
N ALA A 105 3.99 -13.59 6.83
CA ALA A 105 4.45 -12.26 7.21
C ALA A 105 4.30 -12.04 8.72
N PRO A 106 5.15 -11.19 9.33
CA PRO A 106 5.03 -10.85 10.75
C PRO A 106 3.60 -10.42 11.12
N LEU A 107 3.11 -10.90 12.26
CA LEU A 107 1.76 -10.60 12.75
C LEU A 107 1.48 -9.09 12.79
N ILE A 108 2.49 -8.27 13.10
CA ILE A 108 2.40 -6.81 13.13
C ILE A 108 2.00 -6.22 11.78
N GLU A 109 2.61 -6.69 10.68
CA GLU A 109 2.32 -6.23 9.33
C GLU A 109 0.91 -6.66 8.89
N ARG A 110 0.53 -7.90 9.23
CA ARG A 110 -0.81 -8.45 8.95
C ARG A 110 -1.91 -7.66 9.68
N VAL A 111 -1.69 -7.29 10.94
CA VAL A 111 -2.64 -6.51 11.74
C VAL A 111 -2.73 -5.07 11.25
N GLU A 112 -1.59 -4.42 11.04
CA GLU A 112 -1.54 -3.05 10.51
C GLU A 112 -2.25 -2.95 9.16
N TYR A 113 -2.03 -3.96 8.31
CA TYR A 113 -2.71 -4.08 7.04
C TYR A 113 -4.24 -4.11 7.18
N LEU A 114 -4.77 -4.95 8.07
CA LEU A 114 -6.22 -5.06 8.27
C LEU A 114 -6.80 -3.74 8.80
N LEU A 115 -6.06 -3.06 9.68
CA LEU A 115 -6.46 -1.75 10.20
C LEU A 115 -6.56 -0.72 9.07
N GLN A 116 -5.55 -0.63 8.20
CA GLN A 116 -5.54 0.33 7.09
C GLN A 116 -6.55 -0.02 5.97
N SER A 117 -6.70 -1.29 5.64
CA SER A 117 -7.47 -1.74 4.47
C SER A 117 -8.96 -1.93 4.73
N GLN A 118 -9.35 -2.32 5.94
CA GLN A 118 -10.75 -2.66 6.24
C GLN A 118 -11.35 -1.79 7.33
N ILE A 119 -10.58 -1.46 8.38
CA ILE A 119 -11.12 -0.74 9.54
C ILE A 119 -11.12 0.76 9.29
N ASN A 120 -9.97 1.36 8.95
CA ASN A 120 -9.82 2.81 8.77
C ASN A 120 -10.69 3.42 7.66
N PRO A 121 -11.03 2.75 6.55
CA PRO A 121 -12.00 3.28 5.60
C PRO A 121 -13.39 3.43 6.22
N LYS A 122 -13.80 2.50 7.10
CA LYS A 122 -15.06 2.58 7.84
C LYS A 122 -15.01 3.70 8.89
N LEU A 123 -13.89 3.84 9.61
CA LEU A 123 -13.72 4.87 10.64
C LEU A 123 -13.62 6.28 10.07
N SER A 124 -12.93 6.44 8.94
CA SER A 124 -12.73 7.73 8.26
C SER A 124 -14.07 8.38 7.86
N SER A 125 -15.10 7.57 7.56
CA SER A 125 -16.46 8.06 7.31
C SER A 125 -17.06 8.83 8.49
N HIS A 126 -16.54 8.61 9.69
CA HIS A 126 -16.93 9.29 10.93
C HIS A 126 -15.81 10.21 11.46
N GLY A 127 -14.82 10.54 10.63
CA GLY A 127 -13.68 11.39 10.99
C GLY A 127 -12.71 10.75 11.99
N GLY A 128 -12.76 9.42 12.15
CA GLY A 128 -11.92 8.67 13.08
C GLY A 128 -10.85 7.82 12.39
N GLN A 129 -9.80 7.47 13.12
CA GLN A 129 -8.74 6.58 12.66
C GLN A 129 -8.19 5.74 13.83
N VAL A 130 -7.64 4.57 13.51
CA VAL A 130 -6.88 3.74 14.44
C VAL A 130 -5.55 3.34 13.82
N ASN A 131 -4.50 3.37 14.63
CA ASN A 131 -3.15 2.93 14.27
C ASN A 131 -2.69 1.83 15.22
N LEU A 132 -1.92 0.88 14.72
CA LEU A 132 -1.19 -0.09 15.54
C LEU A 132 0.08 0.56 16.07
N ILE A 133 0.30 0.50 17.39
CA ILE A 133 1.52 0.99 18.02
C ILE A 133 2.54 -0.14 18.14
N GLU A 134 2.11 -1.28 18.66
CA GLU A 134 2.93 -2.47 18.82
C GLU A 134 2.05 -3.71 19.00
N ILE A 135 2.65 -4.88 18.82
CA ILE A 135 2.10 -6.15 19.26
C ILE A 135 3.01 -6.68 20.37
N THR A 136 2.44 -6.83 21.56
CA THR A 136 3.11 -7.51 22.69
C THR A 136 2.91 -9.02 22.56
N GLU A 137 3.23 -9.83 23.58
CA GLU A 137 3.17 -11.30 23.50
C GLU A 137 1.87 -11.84 22.87
N ASP A 138 0.72 -11.27 23.21
CA ASP A 138 -0.59 -11.68 22.68
C ASP A 138 -1.61 -10.53 22.54
N LEU A 139 -1.20 -9.27 22.76
CA LEU A 139 -2.09 -8.11 22.68
C LEU A 139 -1.63 -7.13 21.60
N ALA A 140 -2.58 -6.73 20.75
CA ALA A 140 -2.39 -5.62 19.83
C ALA A 140 -2.68 -4.29 20.56
N ILE A 141 -1.69 -3.41 20.58
CA ILE A 141 -1.78 -2.10 21.21
C ILE A 141 -2.16 -1.07 20.14
N LEU A 142 -3.36 -0.50 20.26
CA LEU A 142 -3.91 0.44 19.30
C LEU A 142 -3.97 1.84 19.87
N GLN A 143 -3.81 2.83 18.99
CA GLN A 143 -4.05 4.23 19.27
C GLN A 143 -5.13 4.77 18.33
N PHE A 144 -6.22 5.24 18.94
CA PHE A 144 -7.32 5.90 18.25
C PHE A 144 -7.07 7.41 18.16
N SER A 145 -7.43 7.99 17.03
CA SER A 145 -7.34 9.43 16.76
C SER A 145 -8.57 9.95 16.00
N GLY A 146 -8.70 11.27 15.89
CA GLY A 146 -9.86 11.93 15.26
C GLY A 146 -11.14 11.82 16.08
N GLY A 147 -12.29 11.69 15.41
CA GLY A 147 -13.62 11.54 16.04
C GLY A 147 -13.75 10.34 16.98
N CYS A 148 -12.82 9.40 16.93
CA CYS A 148 -12.74 8.25 17.83
C CYS A 148 -12.14 8.58 19.21
N ASN A 149 -11.54 9.77 19.41
CA ASN A 149 -10.83 10.15 20.64
C ASN A 149 -11.71 10.92 21.66
N GLY A 150 -13.01 11.14 21.40
CA GLY A 150 -13.84 12.00 22.25
C GLY A 150 -15.28 11.55 22.49
N CYS A 151 -15.78 10.55 21.76
CA CYS A 151 -17.18 10.14 21.89
C CYS A 151 -17.36 9.02 22.93
N ALA A 152 -17.69 9.40 24.17
CA ALA A 152 -17.81 8.51 25.33
C ALA A 152 -18.79 7.32 25.15
N MET A 153 -19.68 7.35 24.15
CA MET A 153 -20.63 6.28 23.83
C MET A 153 -20.19 5.41 22.64
N VAL A 154 -19.26 5.89 21.81
CA VAL A 154 -18.73 5.18 20.63
C VAL A 154 -17.45 4.41 20.97
N SER A 155 -16.63 4.88 21.93
CA SER A 155 -15.32 4.27 22.23
C SER A 155 -15.42 2.78 22.64
N TYR A 156 -16.46 2.37 23.37
CA TYR A 156 -16.59 0.97 23.81
C TYR A 156 -17.04 0.05 22.67
N THR A 157 -18.13 0.38 21.96
CA THR A 157 -18.66 -0.44 20.86
C THR A 157 -17.72 -0.51 19.67
N LEU A 158 -17.03 0.61 19.36
CA LEU A 158 -16.05 0.67 18.29
C LEU A 158 -14.84 -0.21 18.59
N LYS A 159 -14.32 -0.11 19.82
CA LYS A 159 -13.24 -0.98 20.30
C LYS A 159 -13.65 -2.45 20.23
N GLU A 160 -14.83 -2.81 20.73
CA GLU A 160 -15.33 -4.19 20.67
C GLU A 160 -15.49 -4.69 19.23
N GLY A 161 -15.91 -3.83 18.30
CA GLY A 161 -16.02 -4.18 16.89
C GLY A 161 -14.65 -4.48 16.27
N ILE A 162 -13.67 -3.62 16.51
CA ILE A 162 -12.30 -3.77 16.02
C ILE A 162 -11.61 -4.97 16.65
N GLU A 163 -11.78 -5.19 17.96
CA GLU A 163 -11.26 -6.35 18.67
C GLU A 163 -11.84 -7.65 18.11
N LYS A 164 -13.16 -7.72 17.88
CA LYS A 164 -13.78 -8.91 17.25
C LYS A 164 -13.26 -9.14 15.84
N GLU A 165 -13.08 -8.09 15.04
CA GLU A 165 -12.57 -8.19 13.67
C GLU A 165 -11.11 -8.66 13.66
N LEU A 166 -10.27 -8.16 14.58
CA LEU A 166 -8.89 -8.59 14.75
C LEU A 166 -8.78 -10.03 15.24
N LEU A 167 -9.48 -10.42 16.30
CA LEU A 167 -9.45 -11.79 16.84
C LEU A 167 -9.98 -12.83 15.84
N LYS A 168 -10.93 -12.43 14.98
CA LYS A 168 -11.45 -13.29 13.90
C LYS A 168 -10.40 -13.58 12.82
N ASN A 169 -9.59 -12.58 12.46
CA ASN A 169 -8.58 -12.72 11.41
C ASN A 169 -7.23 -13.22 11.95
N PHE A 170 -6.95 -12.97 13.23
CA PHE A 170 -5.68 -13.26 13.89
C PHE A 170 -5.93 -14.02 15.19
N PRO A 171 -6.09 -15.36 15.14
CA PRO A 171 -6.32 -16.19 16.32
C PRO A 171 -5.13 -16.22 17.29
N GLU A 172 -3.98 -15.70 16.85
CA GLU A 172 -2.76 -15.50 17.64
C GLU A 172 -2.90 -14.38 18.68
N LEU A 173 -3.81 -13.43 18.46
CA LEU A 173 -4.12 -12.37 19.42
C LEU A 173 -5.11 -12.87 20.48
N LYS A 174 -4.92 -12.47 21.74
CA LYS A 174 -5.87 -12.70 22.83
C LYS A 174 -6.73 -11.48 23.15
N GLY A 175 -6.40 -10.32 22.62
CA GLY A 175 -7.21 -9.12 22.77
C GLY A 175 -6.54 -7.85 22.24
N VAL A 176 -7.23 -6.74 22.44
CA VAL A 176 -6.79 -5.41 22.03
C VAL A 176 -6.71 -4.46 23.22
N ARG A 177 -5.59 -3.75 23.33
CA ARG A 177 -5.41 -2.68 24.32
C ARG A 177 -5.43 -1.33 23.64
N ASP A 178 -6.19 -0.42 24.21
CA ASP A 178 -6.26 0.96 23.78
C ASP A 178 -5.27 1.81 24.58
N LEU A 179 -4.39 2.53 23.89
CA LEU A 179 -3.42 3.46 24.47
C LEU A 179 -3.90 4.92 24.49
N THR A 180 -5.08 5.21 23.94
CA THR A 180 -5.60 6.57 23.85
C THR A 180 -6.10 7.04 25.21
N GLU A 181 -5.60 8.20 25.65
CA GLU A 181 -6.21 8.92 26.78
C GLU A 181 -7.51 9.58 26.31
N HIS A 182 -8.64 8.91 26.53
CA HIS A 182 -9.99 9.41 26.24
C HIS A 182 -10.39 10.54 27.21
N GLN A 183 -9.61 11.61 27.27
CA GLN A 183 -9.94 12.79 28.06
C GLN A 183 -11.11 13.52 27.39
N ARG A 184 -12.23 13.65 28.11
CA ARG A 184 -13.35 14.51 27.72
C ARG A 184 -12.83 15.95 27.61
N SER A 185 -12.69 16.45 26.39
CA SER A 185 -12.46 17.88 26.10
C SER A 185 -13.69 18.49 25.43
N GLU A 186 -13.84 19.81 25.50
CA GLU A 186 -15.01 20.59 25.02
C GLU A 186 -15.34 20.41 23.53
N SER A 187 -14.48 19.74 22.75
CA SER A 187 -14.72 19.35 21.34
C SER A 187 -15.35 17.96 21.17
N SER A 188 -15.73 17.30 22.27
CA SER A 188 -16.49 16.05 22.24
C SER A 188 -17.93 16.38 21.86
N TYR A 189 -18.29 16.19 20.59
CA TYR A 189 -19.65 16.44 20.11
C TYR A 189 -20.67 15.67 20.96
N TYR A 190 -21.67 16.42 21.45
CA TYR A 190 -22.90 15.91 22.09
C TYR A 190 -23.71 15.05 21.12
#